data_AF-A4NWK0-F1
#
_entry.id   AF-A4NWK0-F1
#
_cell.length_a   1.000
_cell.length_b   1.000
_cell.length_c   1.000
_cell.angle_alpha   90.00
_cell.angle_beta   90.00
_cell.angle_gamma   90.00
#
_symmetry.space_group_name_H-M   'P 1'
#
loop_
_entity.id
_entity.type
_entity.pdbx_description
1 polymer ?
#
loop_
_entity_poly.entity_id
_entity_poly.type
_entity_poly.pdbx_seq_one_letter_code
_entity_poly.pdbx_strand_id
1 'polypeptide(L)'
;MNYRQAFIRTIMPQALRISVPSLSNTFISTVKDTSLASLVLVTELFRVAQNITAANYEFILIYSEAALIYWIFCFVLSFLQDRLEIRLSRHL
;
A
#
# COMPACT_ATOMS: atom_id res chain seq x y z
N MET A 1 39.15 -4.81 -4.50
CA MET A 1 37.80 -4.92 -3.91
C MET A 1 37.12 -6.11 -4.55
N ASN A 2 36.69 -7.14 -3.80
CA ASN A 2 36.05 -8.32 -4.38
C ASN A 2 34.61 -7.99 -4.82
N TYR A 3 34.06 -8.68 -5.81
CA TYR A 3 32.73 -8.38 -6.38
C TYR A 3 31.63 -8.34 -5.29
N ARG A 4 31.65 -9.30 -4.36
CA ARG A 4 30.76 -9.30 -3.18
C ARG A 4 30.92 -8.07 -2.29
N GLN A 5 32.15 -7.60 -2.07
CA GLN A 5 32.40 -6.40 -1.27
C GLN A 5 31.90 -5.14 -1.97
N ALA A 6 32.12 -5.02 -3.28
CA ALA A 6 31.61 -3.90 -4.07
C ALA A 6 30.07 -3.89 -4.10
N PHE A 7 29.45 -5.07 -4.23
CA PHE A 7 28.00 -5.20 -4.21
C PHE A 7 27.41 -4.76 -2.86
N ILE A 8 27.90 -5.30 -1.74
CA ILE A 8 27.32 -5.04 -0.42
C ILE A 8 27.57 -3.60 0.05
N ARG A 9 28.78 -3.04 -0.17
CA ARG A 9 29.11 -1.70 0.32
C ARG A 9 28.65 -0.57 -0.59
N THR A 10 28.54 -0.80 -1.89
CA THR A 10 28.32 0.28 -2.86
C THR A 10 26.99 0.12 -3.59
N ILE A 11 26.77 -1.03 -4.25
CA ILE A 11 25.63 -1.21 -5.15
C ILE A 11 24.33 -1.40 -4.37
N MET A 12 24.31 -2.29 -3.38
CA MET A 12 23.12 -2.64 -2.60
C MET A 12 22.51 -1.43 -1.86
N PRO A 13 23.27 -0.62 -1.10
CA PRO A 13 22.69 0.56 -0.43
C PRO A 13 22.20 1.62 -1.42
N GLN A 14 22.84 1.77 -2.59
CA GLN A 14 22.36 2.69 -3.63
C GLN A 14 21.09 2.18 -4.32
N ALA A 15 21.02 0.89 -4.64
CA ALA A 15 19.84 0.27 -5.23
C ALA A 15 18.64 0.30 -4.28
N LEU A 16 18.82 -0.04 -3.00
CA LEU A 16 17.75 0.05 -2.00
C LEU A 16 17.22 1.48 -1.85
N ARG A 17 18.09 2.50 -1.94
CA ARG A 17 17.69 3.92 -1.90
C ARG A 17 16.71 4.29 -3.01
N ILE A 18 16.83 3.70 -4.20
CA ILE A 18 16.00 4.01 -5.37
C ILE A 18 14.78 3.08 -5.45
N SER A 19 14.96 1.80 -5.12
CA SER A 19 13.91 0.78 -5.26
C SER A 19 12.87 0.82 -4.13
N VAL A 20 13.25 1.18 -2.90
CA VAL A 20 12.28 1.17 -1.77
C VAL A 20 11.16 2.20 -1.92
N PRO A 21 11.43 3.47 -2.30
CA PRO A 21 10.36 4.46 -2.52
C PRO A 21 9.43 4.08 -3.68
N SER A 22 10.01 3.59 -4.79
CA SER A 22 9.23 3.19 -5.96
C SER A 22 8.36 1.95 -5.67
N LEU A 23 8.92 0.95 -5.00
CA LEU A 23 8.17 -0.25 -4.61
C LEU A 23 7.06 0.05 -3.60
N SER A 24 7.28 1.00 -2.69
CA SER A 24 6.25 1.44 -1.73
C SER A 24 5.08 2.14 -2.43
N ASN A 25 5.37 3.04 -3.37
CA ASN A 25 4.33 3.65 -4.21
C ASN A 25 3.54 2.61 -5.00
N THR A 26 4.23 1.68 -5.66
CA THR A 26 3.57 0.60 -6.41
C THR A 26 2.73 -0.28 -5.48
N PHE A 27 3.21 -0.60 -4.29
CA PHE A 27 2.45 -1.37 -3.29
C PHE A 27 1.15 -0.67 -2.90
N ILE A 28 1.19 0.63 -2.60
CA ILE A 28 -0.03 1.42 -2.29
C ILE A 28 -1.00 1.44 -3.48
N SER A 29 -0.50 1.60 -4.71
CA SER A 29 -1.35 1.53 -5.91
C SER A 29 -2.01 0.16 -6.04
N THR A 30 -1.23 -0.91 -5.85
CA THR A 30 -1.74 -2.29 -5.99
C THR A 30 -2.80 -2.59 -4.92
N VAL A 31 -2.64 -2.09 -3.70
CA VAL A 31 -3.68 -2.17 -2.64
C VAL A 31 -4.96 -1.47 -3.06
N LYS A 32 -4.88 -0.29 -3.70
CA LYS A 32 -6.07 0.40 -4.24
C LYS A 32 -6.68 -0.37 -5.41
N ASP A 33 -5.86 -0.92 -6.31
CA ASP A 33 -6.32 -1.72 -7.45
C ASP A 33 -6.96 -3.04 -7.01
N THR A 34 -6.54 -3.59 -5.86
CA THR A 34 -7.17 -4.77 -5.23
C THR A 34 -8.63 -4.49 -4.89
N SER A 35 -8.96 -3.26 -4.45
CA SER A 35 -10.36 -2.89 -4.23
C SER A 35 -11.25 -2.99 -5.50
N LEU A 36 -10.68 -2.82 -6.71
CA LEU A 36 -11.37 -3.07 -7.97
C LEU A 36 -11.52 -4.59 -8.26
N ALA A 37 -10.62 -5.44 -7.77
CA ALA A 37 -10.73 -6.90 -7.88
C ALA A 37 -11.95 -7.46 -7.13
N SER A 38 -12.51 -6.70 -6.18
CA SER A 38 -13.82 -7.01 -5.56
C SER A 38 -14.98 -7.12 -6.55
N LEU A 39 -14.84 -6.57 -7.77
CA LEU A 39 -15.81 -6.74 -8.86
C LEU A 39 -15.84 -8.19 -9.41
N VAL A 40 -14.79 -8.99 -9.17
CA VAL A 40 -14.61 -10.34 -9.75
C VAL A 40 -14.61 -11.43 -8.69
N LEU A 41 -15.63 -11.52 -7.83
CA LEU A 41 -15.76 -12.73 -6.99
C LEU A 41 -14.88 -12.75 -5.71
N VAL A 42 -13.78 -11.99 -5.68
CA VAL A 42 -12.81 -12.03 -4.57
C VAL A 42 -13.40 -11.47 -3.28
N THR A 43 -13.25 -12.21 -2.19
CA THR A 43 -13.76 -11.80 -0.88
C THR A 43 -12.77 -10.85 -0.24
N GLU A 44 -13.11 -9.56 -0.27
CA GLU A 44 -12.31 -8.47 0.26
C GLU A 44 -13.19 -7.51 1.05
N LEU A 45 -12.61 -6.46 1.66
CA LEU A 45 -13.33 -5.50 2.50
C LEU A 45 -14.60 -4.95 1.82
N PHE A 46 -14.52 -4.65 0.52
CA PHE A 46 -15.66 -4.13 -0.23
C PHE A 46 -16.75 -5.19 -0.47
N ARG A 47 -16.38 -6.46 -0.65
CA ARG A 47 -17.35 -7.55 -0.75
C ARG A 47 -18.07 -7.79 0.58
N VAL A 48 -17.35 -7.71 1.70
CA VAL A 48 -17.95 -7.81 3.03
C VAL A 48 -18.96 -6.68 3.25
N ALA A 49 -18.61 -5.45 2.87
CA ALA A 49 -19.53 -4.32 2.88
C ALA A 49 -20.79 -4.58 2.04
N GLN A 50 -20.65 -5.08 0.80
CA GLN A 50 -21.79 -5.45 -0.05
C GLN A 50 -22.69 -6.52 0.58
N ASN A 51 -22.13 -7.54 1.23
CA ASN A 51 -22.91 -8.59 1.89
C ASN A 51 -23.72 -8.04 3.08
N ILE A 52 -23.13 -7.15 3.88
CA ILE A 52 -23.82 -6.51 5.01
C ILE A 52 -24.90 -5.57 4.49
N THR A 53 -24.63 -4.83 3.42
CA THR A 53 -25.62 -3.97 2.76
C THR A 53 -26.76 -4.76 2.15
N ALA A 54 -26.49 -5.93 1.56
CA ALA A 54 -27.54 -6.80 1.02
C ALA A 54 -28.48 -7.35 2.11
N ALA A 55 -27.98 -7.49 3.35
CA ALA A 55 -28.78 -7.92 4.50
C ALA A 55 -29.55 -6.77 5.17
N ASN A 56 -28.95 -5.58 5.27
CA ASN A 56 -29.51 -4.46 6.04
C ASN A 56 -30.13 -3.35 5.18
N TYR A 57 -29.93 -3.36 3.86
CA TYR A 57 -30.36 -2.33 2.89
C TYR A 57 -29.85 -0.90 3.15
N GLU A 58 -28.86 -0.72 4.04
CA GLU A 58 -28.26 0.58 4.37
C GLU A 58 -27.02 0.89 3.53
N PHE A 59 -27.21 1.21 2.24
CA PHE A 59 -26.10 1.40 1.30
C PHE A 59 -25.14 2.54 1.65
N ILE A 60 -25.69 3.72 2.01
CA ILE A 60 -24.87 4.92 2.23
C ILE A 60 -23.98 4.76 3.47
N LEU A 61 -24.52 4.27 4.58
CA LEU A 61 -23.79 4.13 5.84
C LEU A 61 -22.63 3.12 5.70
N ILE A 62 -22.93 1.92 5.20
CA ILE A 62 -21.96 0.83 5.12
C ILE A 62 -20.86 1.13 4.10
N TYR A 63 -21.19 1.72 2.94
CA TYR A 63 -20.17 2.09 1.96
C TYR A 63 -19.30 3.26 2.41
N SER A 64 -19.86 4.22 3.17
CA SER A 64 -19.08 5.31 3.75
C SER A 64 -18.10 4.80 4.82
N GLU A 65 -18.53 3.84 5.64
CA GLU A 65 -17.66 3.16 6.61
C GLU A 65 -16.53 2.39 5.93
N ALA A 66 -16.86 1.61 4.90
CA ALA A 66 -15.86 0.90 4.09
C ALA A 66 -14.86 1.87 3.43
N ALA A 67 -15.35 3.00 2.90
CA ALA A 67 -14.50 4.04 2.32
C ALA A 67 -13.57 4.68 3.37
N LEU A 68 -14.07 4.93 4.59
CA LEU A 68 -13.26 5.43 5.71
C LEU A 68 -12.16 4.44 6.10
N ILE A 69 -12.47 3.15 6.19
CA ILE A 69 -11.47 2.11 6.50
C ILE A 69 -10.39 2.07 5.42
N TYR A 70 -10.78 2.08 4.14
CA TYR A 70 -9.84 2.15 3.02
C TYR A 70 -8.96 3.40 3.08
N TRP A 71 -9.56 4.54 3.40
CA TRP A 71 -8.84 5.81 3.51
C TRP A 71 -7.82 5.78 4.65
N ILE A 72 -8.20 5.30 5.84
CA ILE A 72 -7.29 5.15 6.99
C ILE A 72 -6.14 4.20 6.64
N PHE A 73 -6.43 3.07 5.99
CA PHE A 73 -5.40 2.11 5.60
C PHE A 73 -4.40 2.72 4.60
N CYS A 74 -4.90 3.39 3.57
CA CYS A 74 -4.06 4.11 2.61
C CYS A 74 -3.26 5.22 3.28
N PHE A 75 -3.86 5.97 4.21
CA PHE A 75 -3.19 7.05 4.93
C PHE A 75 -2.05 6.54 5.80
N VAL A 76 -2.26 5.44 6.54
CA VAL A 76 -1.21 4.80 7.36
C VAL A 76 -0.06 4.30 6.47
N LEU A 77 -0.36 3.68 5.33
CA LEU A 77 0.67 3.23 4.39
C LEU A 77 1.45 4.40 3.79
N SER A 78 0.77 5.47 3.36
CA SER A 78 1.43 6.68 2.85
C SER A 78 2.30 7.33 3.93
N PHE A 79 1.84 7.40 5.17
CA PHE A 79 2.64 7.94 6.28
C PHE A 79 3.88 7.09 6.56
N LEU A 80 3.76 5.75 6.51
CA LEU A 80 4.91 4.85 6.65
C LEU A 80 5.90 5.02 5.50
N GLN A 81 5.41 5.19 4.27
CA GLN A 81 6.24 5.48 3.11
C GLN A 81 7.00 6.80 3.28
N ASP A 82 6.34 7.89 3.65
CA ASP A 82 6.99 9.20 3.88
C ASP A 82 8.10 9.08 4.93
N ARG A 83 7.84 8.33 6.01
CA ARG A 83 8.85 8.07 7.06
C ARG A 83 10.03 7.26 6.54
N LEU A 84 9.79 6.25 5.70
CA LEU A 84 10.85 5.46 5.05
C LEU A 84 11.66 6.32 4.08
N GLU A 85 11.01 7.14 3.27
CA GLU A 85 11.66 8.06 2.33
C GLU A 85 12.54 9.07 3.07
N ILE A 86 12.06 9.71 4.15
CA ILE A 86 12.85 10.63 4.98
C ILE A 86 14.08 9.94 5.59
N ARG A 87 13.93 8.69 6.07
CA ARG A 87 15.05 7.92 6.63
C ARG A 87 16.11 7.60 5.57
N LEU A 88 15.67 7.35 4.34
CA LEU A 88 16.52 6.93 3.24
C LEU A 88 17.18 8.12 2.52
N SER A 89 16.51 9.29 2.50
CA SER A 89 16.99 10.54 1.91
C SER A 89 17.94 11.35 2.80
N ARG A 90 17.99 11.08 4.11
CA ARG A 90 18.86 11.79 5.08
C ARG A 90 20.38 11.62 4.88
N HIS A 91 20.80 10.87 3.86
CA HIS A 91 22.21 10.70 3.47
C HIS A 91 22.42 11.03 1.97
N LEU A 92 21.75 12.08 1.50
CA LEU A 92 22.18 12.91 0.38
C LEU A 92 23.17 13.96 0.90
#